data_AF-A0A1F4EZC6-F1
#
_entry.id   AF-A0A1F4EZC6-F1
#
_cell.length_a   1.000
_cell.length_b   1.000
_cell.length_c   1.000
_cell.angle_alpha   90.00
_cell.angle_beta   90.00
_cell.angle_gamma   90.00
#
_symmetry.space_group_name_H-M   'P 1'
#
loop_
_entity.id
_entity.type
_entity.pdbx_description
1 polymer ?
#
loop_
_entity_poly.entity_id
_entity_poly.type
_entity_poly.pdbx_seq_one_letter_code
_entity_poly.pdbx_strand_id
1 'polypeptide(L)'
;MNSPELQHAVEQFLYQQAELLDTKQWQAWIDLFADDGVYWMPADPAHKHWDGVPSIFAEDKNLMNVRMKRVLHPDAWSQRPLWGTNHVVSNVVIEKASANGDVQVRSRFHMMELRRDEVRHFAGAYRHDLTKVPYGYRIKLQRVDMTNAQAAYDYVLQVWV
;
A
#
# COMPACT_ATOMS: atom_id res chain seq x y z
N MET A 1 15.63 19.35 5.82
CA MET A 1 16.32 18.56 6.86
C MET A 1 15.31 17.62 7.47
N ASN A 2 15.68 16.35 7.73
CA ASN A 2 14.80 15.41 8.42
C ASN A 2 14.62 15.88 9.88
N SER A 3 13.43 16.34 10.24
CA SER A 3 13.13 16.80 11.60
C SER A 3 12.28 15.77 12.34
N PRO A 4 12.33 15.70 13.68
CA PRO A 4 11.47 14.81 14.46
C PRO A 4 9.98 14.99 14.17
N GLU A 5 9.54 16.22 13.92
CA GLU A 5 8.16 16.56 13.59
C GLU A 5 7.76 16.01 12.21
N LEU A 6 8.67 16.12 11.23
CA LEU A 6 8.46 15.55 9.91
C LEU A 6 8.40 14.03 9.97
N GLN A 7 9.32 13.40 10.68
CA GLN A 7 9.36 11.96 10.91
C GLN A 7 8.04 11.49 11.52
N HIS A 8 7.59 12.13 12.61
CA HIS A 8 6.34 11.80 13.27
C HIS A 8 5.14 11.96 12.34
N ALA A 9 5.05 13.05 11.58
CA ALA A 9 3.96 13.28 10.64
C ALA A 9 3.87 12.21 9.54
N VAL A 10 5.02 11.74 9.03
CA VAL A 10 5.08 10.68 8.03
C VAL A 10 4.71 9.32 8.65
N GLU A 11 5.19 9.03 9.85
CA GLU A 11 4.79 7.83 10.60
C GLU A 11 3.28 7.78 10.82
N GLN A 12 2.68 8.87 11.34
CA GLN A 12 1.23 8.94 11.56
C GLN A 12 0.44 8.74 10.26
N PHE A 13 0.91 9.32 9.15
CA PHE A 13 0.30 9.10 7.84
C PHE A 13 0.31 7.61 7.42
N LEU A 14 1.45 6.92 7.60
CA LEU A 14 1.58 5.50 7.25
C LEU A 14 0.78 4.60 8.20
N TYR A 15 0.67 4.94 9.48
CA TYR A 15 -0.17 4.21 10.44
C TYR A 15 -1.65 4.36 10.11
N GLN A 16 -2.09 5.59 9.78
CA GLN A 16 -3.45 5.83 9.32
C GLN A 16 -3.75 5.06 8.03
N GLN A 17 -2.79 5.02 7.09
CA GLN A 17 -2.94 4.25 5.86
C GLN A 17 -3.19 2.75 6.16
N ALA A 18 -2.41 2.16 7.05
CA ALA A 18 -2.56 0.77 7.48
C ALA A 18 -3.93 0.50 8.13
N GLU A 19 -4.34 1.38 9.04
CA GLU A 19 -5.63 1.29 9.75
C GLU A 19 -6.81 1.28 8.76
N LEU A 20 -6.77 2.11 7.71
CA LEU A 20 -7.83 2.16 6.70
C LEU A 20 -7.93 0.84 5.90
N LEU A 21 -6.81 0.17 5.63
CA LEU A 21 -6.83 -1.17 5.01
C LEU A 21 -7.42 -2.21 5.97
N ASP A 22 -6.95 -2.24 7.21
CA ASP A 22 -7.35 -3.23 8.22
C ASP A 22 -8.82 -3.13 8.62
N THR A 23 -9.35 -1.91 8.64
CA THR A 23 -10.77 -1.63 8.90
C THR A 23 -11.63 -1.66 7.63
N LYS A 24 -11.05 -2.02 6.47
CA LYS A 24 -11.74 -2.12 5.18
C LYS A 24 -12.37 -0.81 4.69
N GLN A 25 -11.83 0.33 5.11
CA GLN A 25 -12.22 1.65 4.65
C GLN A 25 -11.57 1.96 3.29
N TRP A 26 -11.86 1.11 2.29
CA TRP A 26 -11.19 1.13 0.98
C TRP A 26 -11.28 2.47 0.27
N GLN A 27 -12.44 3.11 0.29
CA GLN A 27 -12.60 4.41 -0.37
C GLN A 27 -11.68 5.45 0.27
N ALA A 28 -11.65 5.54 1.60
CA ALA A 28 -10.79 6.46 2.32
C ALA A 28 -9.30 6.16 2.07
N TRP A 29 -8.93 4.88 1.96
CA TRP A 29 -7.58 4.47 1.59
C TRP A 29 -7.20 4.90 0.16
N ILE A 30 -8.09 4.70 -0.82
CA ILE A 30 -7.91 5.16 -2.21
C ILE A 30 -7.79 6.70 -2.25
N ASP A 31 -8.54 7.41 -1.41
CA ASP A 31 -8.51 8.87 -1.33
C ASP A 31 -7.21 9.43 -0.73
N LEU A 32 -6.34 8.59 -0.16
CA LEU A 32 -4.97 8.98 0.21
C LEU A 32 -4.07 9.18 -1.01
N PHE A 33 -4.41 8.62 -2.17
CA PHE A 33 -3.64 8.81 -3.39
C PHE A 33 -3.96 10.15 -4.05
N ALA A 34 -2.92 10.77 -4.61
CA ALA A 34 -3.06 11.90 -5.53
C ALA A 34 -3.88 11.46 -6.75
N ASP A 35 -4.49 12.40 -7.48
CA ASP A 35 -5.33 12.07 -8.63
C ASP A 35 -4.56 11.32 -9.73
N ASP A 36 -3.26 11.55 -9.81
CA ASP A 36 -2.30 10.89 -10.68
C ASP A 36 -1.35 9.94 -9.91
N GLY A 37 -1.82 9.42 -8.77
CA GLY A 37 -1.11 8.51 -7.90
C GLY A 37 -1.22 7.04 -8.33
N VAL A 38 -0.17 6.27 -8.05
CA VAL A 38 -0.07 4.86 -8.47
C VAL A 38 0.27 3.94 -7.30
N TYR A 39 -0.45 2.84 -7.16
CA TYR A 39 -0.04 1.68 -6.36
C TYR A 39 0.67 0.68 -7.26
N TRP A 40 1.90 0.32 -6.91
CA TRP A 40 2.75 -0.51 -7.74
C TRP A 40 3.42 -1.63 -6.95
N MET A 41 3.30 -2.86 -7.42
CA MET A 41 3.99 -4.04 -6.93
C MET A 41 4.65 -4.73 -8.13
N PRO A 42 5.97 -4.60 -8.31
CA PRO A 42 6.65 -5.15 -9.48
C PRO A 42 6.71 -6.67 -9.43
N ALA A 43 6.76 -7.30 -10.61
CA ALA A 43 7.07 -8.74 -10.71
C ALA A 43 8.57 -9.03 -10.50
N ASP A 44 9.44 -8.06 -10.80
CA ASP A 44 10.88 -8.12 -10.57
C ASP A 44 11.33 -6.88 -9.75
N PRO A 45 11.97 -7.05 -8.57
CA PRO A 45 12.45 -5.93 -7.77
C PRO A 45 13.46 -5.01 -8.50
N ALA A 46 14.10 -5.47 -9.57
CA ALA A 46 14.98 -4.65 -10.39
C ALA A 46 14.25 -3.57 -11.20
N HIS A 47 12.97 -3.76 -11.54
CA HIS A 47 12.18 -2.76 -12.26
C HIS A 47 12.14 -1.44 -11.49
N LYS A 48 12.31 -0.31 -12.18
CA LYS A 48 12.35 1.04 -11.58
C LYS A 48 11.13 1.90 -11.91
N HIS A 49 10.42 1.53 -12.96
CA HIS A 49 9.17 2.14 -13.38
C HIS A 49 8.11 1.06 -13.61
N TRP A 50 6.84 1.42 -13.48
CA TRP A 50 5.71 0.51 -13.62
C TRP A 50 5.19 0.42 -15.05
N ASP A 51 5.51 1.41 -15.89
CA ASP A 51 5.05 1.52 -17.25
C ASP A 51 5.81 0.57 -18.19
N GLY A 52 5.07 -0.12 -19.04
CA GLY A 52 5.65 -1.02 -20.05
C GLY A 52 6.30 -2.30 -19.49
N VAL A 53 6.16 -2.59 -18.19
CA VAL A 53 6.72 -3.79 -17.57
C VAL A 53 5.65 -4.64 -16.85
N PRO A 54 5.79 -5.97 -16.83
CA PRO A 54 4.93 -6.83 -16.02
C PRO A 54 5.00 -6.46 -14.53
N SER A 55 3.82 -6.35 -13.91
CA SER A 55 3.67 -6.05 -12.49
C SER A 55 2.61 -6.97 -11.87
N ILE A 56 2.78 -7.31 -10.60
CA ILE A 56 1.76 -8.00 -9.80
C ILE A 56 0.57 -7.05 -9.62
N PHE A 57 0.86 -5.78 -9.29
CA PHE A 57 -0.09 -4.67 -9.33
C PHE A 57 0.55 -3.45 -9.97
N ALA A 58 -0.19 -2.75 -10.82
CA ALA A 58 0.13 -1.40 -11.28
C ALA A 58 -1.20 -0.69 -11.49
N GLU A 59 -1.66 0.04 -10.47
CA GLU A 59 -3.03 0.55 -10.39
C GLU A 59 -3.03 2.06 -10.14
N ASP A 60 -3.74 2.78 -11.01
CA ASP A 60 -4.19 4.14 -10.73
C ASP A 60 -5.48 4.12 -9.89
N LYS A 61 -5.99 5.29 -9.50
CA LYS A 61 -7.25 5.38 -8.74
C LYS A 61 -8.44 4.75 -9.45
N ASN A 62 -8.48 4.74 -10.78
CA ASN A 62 -9.59 4.12 -11.52
C ASN A 62 -9.56 2.59 -11.34
N LEU A 63 -8.41 1.96 -11.56
CA LEU A 63 -8.21 0.53 -11.36
C LEU A 63 -8.42 0.13 -9.90
N MET A 64 -7.95 0.96 -8.96
CA MET A 64 -8.18 0.70 -7.53
C MET A 64 -9.68 0.70 -7.19
N ASN A 65 -10.45 1.63 -7.75
CA ASN A 65 -11.90 1.68 -7.58
C ASN A 65 -12.61 0.47 -8.22
N VAL A 66 -12.16 0.02 -9.39
CA VAL A 66 -12.67 -1.21 -10.03
C VAL A 66 -12.41 -2.43 -9.15
N ARG A 67 -11.21 -2.55 -8.57
CA ARG A 67 -10.87 -3.62 -7.63
C ARG A 67 -11.75 -3.58 -6.39
N MET A 68 -11.91 -2.41 -5.77
CA MET A 68 -12.80 -2.23 -4.62
C MET A 68 -14.23 -2.70 -4.94
N LYS A 69 -14.80 -2.26 -6.08
CA LYS A 69 -16.14 -2.68 -6.51
C LYS A 69 -16.25 -4.19 -6.71
N ARG A 70 -15.21 -4.83 -7.28
CA ARG A 70 -15.16 -6.29 -7.44
C ARG A 70 -15.13 -7.02 -6.09
N VAL A 71 -14.33 -6.52 -5.14
CA VAL A 71 -14.21 -7.11 -3.79
C VAL A 71 -15.51 -6.97 -3.00
N LEU A 72 -16.22 -5.85 -3.16
CA LEU A 72 -17.49 -5.57 -2.49
C LEU A 72 -18.73 -6.15 -3.19
N HIS A 73 -18.59 -6.77 -4.37
CA HIS A 73 -19.73 -7.28 -5.12
C HIS A 73 -20.47 -8.37 -4.31
N PRO A 74 -21.81 -8.33 -4.21
CA PRO A 74 -22.58 -9.31 -3.41
C PRO A 74 -22.33 -10.77 -3.81
N ASP A 75 -22.04 -11.00 -5.10
CA ASP A 75 -21.73 -12.32 -5.66
C ASP A 75 -20.23 -12.66 -5.67
N ALA A 76 -19.40 -11.89 -4.96
CA ALA A 76 -18.01 -12.25 -4.72
C ALA A 76 -17.95 -13.36 -3.65
N TRP A 77 -18.40 -14.57 -3.98
CA TRP A 77 -18.49 -15.71 -3.06
C TRP A 77 -17.15 -16.05 -2.38
N SER A 78 -16.03 -15.83 -3.07
CA SER A 78 -14.67 -15.99 -2.52
C SER A 78 -14.27 -14.97 -1.45
N GLN A 79 -15.08 -13.92 -1.25
CA GLN A 79 -14.89 -12.83 -0.28
C GLN A 79 -15.86 -12.89 0.90
N ARG A 80 -16.86 -13.80 0.85
CA ARG A 80 -17.85 -14.00 1.91
C ARG A 80 -17.31 -14.58 3.23
N PRO A 81 -16.26 -15.41 3.28
CA PRO A 81 -15.72 -15.84 4.57
C PRO A 81 -15.01 -14.68 5.27
N LEU A 82 -15.14 -14.64 6.60
CA LEU A 82 -14.48 -13.70 7.51
C LEU A 82 -13.00 -13.57 7.13
N TRP A 83 -12.66 -12.49 6.44
CA TRP A 83 -11.29 -12.15 6.11
C TRP A 83 -10.90 -10.91 6.91
N GLY A 84 -9.69 -10.90 7.46
CA GLY A 84 -9.20 -9.81 8.29
C GLY A 84 -7.72 -9.62 8.06
N THR A 85 -7.27 -8.38 8.05
CA THR A 85 -5.86 -8.03 7.89
C THR A 85 -5.38 -7.30 9.13
N ASN A 86 -4.08 -7.40 9.39
CA ASN A 86 -3.42 -6.62 10.42
C ASN A 86 -2.03 -6.24 9.94
N HIS A 87 -1.74 -4.95 9.86
CA HIS A 87 -0.46 -4.41 9.42
C HIS A 87 0.35 -3.86 10.59
N VAL A 88 1.59 -4.33 10.70
CA VAL A 88 2.65 -3.71 11.50
C VAL A 88 3.57 -2.97 10.56
N VAL A 89 3.54 -1.63 10.60
CA VAL A 89 4.44 -0.75 9.85
C VAL A 89 5.55 -0.28 10.78
N SER A 90 6.81 -0.43 10.37
CA SER A 90 7.97 -0.02 11.16
C SER A 90 9.14 0.40 10.27
N ASN A 91 10.27 0.75 10.90
CA ASN A 91 11.51 1.16 10.23
C ASN A 91 11.26 2.26 9.18
N VAL A 92 10.46 3.26 9.56
CA VAL A 92 10.13 4.41 8.72
C VAL A 92 11.37 5.29 8.58
N VAL A 93 11.86 5.46 7.37
CA VAL A 93 13.06 6.22 7.05
C VAL A 93 12.74 7.20 5.94
N ILE A 94 12.80 8.49 6.25
CA ILE A 94 12.75 9.55 5.25
C ILE A 94 14.07 9.55 4.46
N GLU A 95 14.00 9.14 3.20
CA GLU A 95 15.16 9.07 2.30
C GLU A 95 15.45 10.43 1.66
N LYS A 96 14.41 11.24 1.42
CA LYS A 96 14.53 12.58 0.86
C LYS A 96 13.39 13.48 1.34
N ALA A 97 13.71 14.75 1.61
CA ALA A 97 12.74 15.80 1.88
C ALA A 97 13.05 17.01 0.99
N SER A 98 12.11 17.38 0.14
CA SER A 98 12.23 18.45 -0.86
C SER A 98 11.83 19.81 -0.29
N ALA A 99 12.26 20.90 -0.93
CA ALA A 99 11.97 22.27 -0.48
C ALA A 99 10.47 22.62 -0.53
N ASN A 100 9.72 21.99 -1.44
CA ASN A 100 8.26 22.11 -1.54
C ASN A 100 7.49 21.27 -0.50
N GLY A 101 8.19 20.53 0.36
CA GLY A 101 7.60 19.67 1.39
C GLY A 101 7.34 18.23 0.94
N ASP A 102 7.62 17.87 -0.30
CA ASP A 102 7.48 16.48 -0.77
C ASP A 102 8.51 15.57 -0.10
N VAL A 103 8.11 14.32 0.14
CA VAL A 103 8.91 13.36 0.91
C VAL A 103 9.01 12.04 0.16
N GLN A 104 10.21 11.48 0.10
CA GLN A 104 10.41 10.08 -0.24
C GLN A 104 10.70 9.31 1.04
N VAL A 105 9.88 8.30 1.32
CA VAL A 105 9.97 7.51 2.55
C VAL A 105 10.02 6.04 2.20
N ARG A 106 10.84 5.30 2.95
CA ARG A 106 10.83 3.84 2.95
C ARG A 106 10.38 3.34 4.31
N SER A 107 9.57 2.30 4.33
CA SER A 107 9.17 1.60 5.56
C SER A 107 9.19 0.09 5.35
N ARG A 108 9.10 -0.66 6.44
CA ARG A 108 8.93 -2.11 6.45
C ARG A 108 7.53 -2.43 6.91
N PHE A 109 6.98 -3.51 6.40
CA PHE A 109 5.69 -4.02 6.86
C PHE A 109 5.75 -5.52 7.13
N HIS A 110 4.95 -5.92 8.11
CA HIS A 110 4.46 -7.27 8.28
C HIS A 110 2.94 -7.20 8.28
N MET A 111 2.32 -7.96 7.39
CA MET A 111 0.88 -8.08 7.29
C MET A 111 0.49 -9.52 7.57
N MET A 112 -0.40 -9.70 8.53
CA MET A 112 -1.12 -10.95 8.71
C MET A 112 -2.47 -10.83 8.00
N GLU A 113 -2.86 -11.88 7.29
CA GLU A 113 -4.20 -12.00 6.75
C GLU A 113 -4.81 -13.32 7.22
N LEU A 114 -5.93 -13.23 7.91
CA LEU A 114 -6.80 -14.38 8.14
C LEU A 114 -7.74 -14.51 6.94
N ARG A 115 -7.76 -15.68 6.32
CA ARG A 115 -8.71 -16.00 5.26
C ARG A 115 -9.29 -17.39 5.52
N ARG A 116 -10.59 -17.45 5.87
CA ARG A 116 -11.21 -18.66 6.41
C ARG A 116 -10.45 -19.11 7.65
N ASP A 117 -9.84 -20.29 7.62
CA ASP A 117 -9.10 -20.88 8.74
C ASP A 117 -7.57 -20.79 8.54
N GLU A 118 -7.13 -20.17 7.44
CA GLU A 118 -5.70 -20.06 7.10
C GLU A 118 -5.18 -18.66 7.42
N VAL A 119 -4.03 -18.63 8.11
CA VAL A 119 -3.28 -17.40 8.35
C VAL A 119 -2.15 -17.30 7.33
N ARG A 120 -2.15 -16.20 6.58
CA ARG A 120 -1.10 -15.87 5.61
C ARG A 120 -0.25 -14.73 6.16
N HIS A 121 1.04 -14.80 5.90
CA HIS A 121 1.99 -13.77 6.28
C HIS A 121 2.62 -13.14 5.04
N PHE A 122 2.47 -11.84 4.95
CA PHE A 122 3.13 -11.01 3.96
C PHE A 122 4.12 -10.11 4.68
N ALA A 123 5.27 -9.89 4.09
CA ALA A 123 6.26 -8.98 4.62
C ALA A 123 7.04 -8.36 3.46
N GLY A 124 7.54 -7.15 3.66
CA GLY A 124 8.21 -6.44 2.59
C GLY A 124 8.68 -5.06 2.99
N ALA A 125 8.97 -4.27 1.97
CA ALA A 125 9.17 -2.84 2.10
C ALA A 125 8.14 -2.08 1.29
N TYR A 126 7.74 -0.93 1.82
CA TYR A 126 7.15 0.11 1.02
C TYR A 126 8.19 1.16 0.67
N ARG A 127 8.06 1.75 -0.52
CA ARG A 127 8.62 3.05 -0.83
C ARG A 127 7.48 3.95 -1.28
N HIS A 128 7.33 5.09 -0.63
CA HIS A 128 6.34 6.09 -1.01
C HIS A 128 7.02 7.36 -1.50
N ASP A 129 6.49 7.88 -2.60
CA ASP A 129 6.66 9.28 -2.97
C ASP A 129 5.40 10.03 -2.50
N LEU A 130 5.57 10.91 -1.52
CA LEU A 130 4.50 11.68 -0.90
C LEU A 130 4.56 13.13 -1.36
N THR A 131 3.44 13.62 -1.88
CA THR A 131 3.26 15.02 -2.26
C THR A 131 2.64 15.80 -1.11
N LYS A 132 3.22 16.95 -0.78
CA LYS A 132 2.67 17.83 0.26
C LYS A 132 1.36 18.44 -0.21
N VAL A 133 0.35 18.39 0.66
CA VAL A 133 -0.93 19.10 0.48
C VAL A 133 -1.20 20.00 1.69
N PRO A 134 -2.16 20.95 1.64
CA PRO A 134 -2.43 21.85 2.77
C PRO A 134 -2.64 21.12 4.10
N TYR A 135 -3.25 19.93 4.06
CA TYR A 135 -3.52 19.09 5.23
C TYR A 135 -2.91 17.69 5.05
N GLY A 136 -1.63 17.55 5.38
CA GLY A 136 -0.93 16.26 5.38
C GLY A 136 -0.22 15.95 4.06
N TYR A 137 -0.47 14.76 3.52
CA TYR A 137 0.17 14.22 2.32
C TYR A 137 -0.84 13.49 1.41
N ARG A 138 -0.47 13.38 0.14
CA ARG A 138 -1.08 12.46 -0.82
C ARG A 138 0.00 11.56 -1.42
N ILE A 139 -0.39 10.33 -1.77
CA ILE A 139 0.52 9.33 -2.34
C ILE A 139 0.59 9.56 -3.84
N LYS A 140 1.78 9.94 -4.31
CA LYS A 140 2.10 9.99 -5.74
C LYS A 140 2.53 8.62 -6.25
N LEU A 141 3.28 7.88 -5.44
CA LEU A 141 3.63 6.49 -5.69
C LEU A 141 3.64 5.75 -4.36
N GLN A 142 3.02 4.57 -4.31
CA GLN A 142 3.31 3.55 -3.31
C GLN A 142 3.85 2.33 -4.06
N ARG A 143 5.13 2.04 -3.87
CA ARG A 143 5.77 0.82 -4.33
C ARG A 143 5.81 -0.20 -3.21
N VAL A 144 5.44 -1.45 -3.51
CA VAL A 144 5.49 -2.58 -2.59
C VAL A 144 6.48 -3.62 -3.10
N ASP A 145 7.59 -3.80 -2.39
CA ASP A 145 8.56 -4.85 -2.66
C ASP A 145 8.35 -6.00 -1.67
N MET A 146 7.73 -7.08 -2.15
CA MET A 146 7.42 -8.28 -1.35
C MET A 146 8.70 -9.07 -1.04
N THR A 147 8.96 -9.36 0.23
CA THR A 147 10.07 -10.23 0.65
C THR A 147 9.87 -11.66 0.13
N ASN A 148 8.62 -12.12 0.04
CA ASN A 148 8.27 -13.47 -0.43
C ASN A 148 7.70 -13.48 -1.86
N ALA A 149 8.03 -12.49 -2.71
CA ALA A 149 7.46 -12.35 -4.07
C ALA A 149 7.51 -13.63 -4.94
N GLN A 150 8.53 -14.48 -4.72
CA GLN A 150 8.78 -15.70 -5.49
C GLN A 150 8.11 -16.94 -4.91
N ALA A 151 7.50 -16.85 -3.73
CA ALA A 151 6.83 -17.97 -3.09
C ALA A 151 5.52 -18.31 -3.82
N ALA A 152 5.14 -19.59 -3.80
CA ALA A 152 3.81 -19.99 -4.23
C ALA A 152 2.78 -19.36 -3.28
N TYR A 153 1.83 -18.61 -3.84
CA TYR A 153 0.67 -18.13 -3.10
C TYR A 153 -0.53 -19.00 -3.48
N ASP A 154 -1.09 -19.73 -2.52
CA ASP A 154 -2.25 -20.62 -2.75
C ASP A 154 -3.49 -19.86 -3.24
N TYR A 155 -3.57 -18.55 -2.94
CA TYR A 155 -4.59 -17.65 -3.46
C TYR A 155 -3.98 -16.35 -4.00
N VAL A 156 -4.45 -15.91 -5.16
CA VAL A 156 -4.14 -14.60 -5.75
C VAL A 156 -4.40 -13.48 -4.74
N LEU A 157 -3.47 -12.51 -4.64
CA LEU A 157 -3.65 -11.28 -3.87
C LEU A 157 -4.90 -10.54 -4.37
N GLN A 158 -5.94 -10.50 -3.54
CA GLN A 158 -7.23 -9.91 -3.92
C GLN A 158 -7.28 -8.41 -3.63
N VAL A 159 -6.57 -7.99 -2.57
CA VAL A 159 -6.49 -6.63 -2.07
C VAL A 159 -5.05 -6.18 -1.93
N TRP A 160 -4.87 -4.89 -1.66
CA TRP A 160 -3.58 -4.27 -1.38
C TRP A 160 -3.00 -4.82 -0.08
N VAL A 161 -1.68 -4.94 -0.07
CA VAL A 161 -0.85 -5.33 1.08
C VAL A 161 0.06 -4.19 1.49
#